data_AF-A0A1A8X9D1-F1
#
_entry.id   AF-A0A1A8X9D1-F1
#
_cell.length_a   1.000
_cell.length_b   1.000
_cell.length_c   1.000
_cell.angle_alpha   90.00
_cell.angle_beta   90.00
_cell.angle_gamma   90.00
#
_symmetry.space_group_name_H-M   'P 1'
#
loop_
_entity.id
_entity.type
_entity.pdbx_description
1 polymer ?
#
loop_
_entity_poly.entity_id
_entity_poly.type
_entity_poly.pdbx_seq_one_letter_code
_entity_poly.pdbx_strand_id
1 'polypeptide(L)'
;KLNLVDSPTYAFDKELNNVIENCPLCLYCDKHNYFIQNYGLKVLCYRFVNNLWKIYNDFTKNQNINNKRCNDLIYWWYDNLYYTYKKVHSSNLEEIVNTFKEVWKNIAESSVISADKLCKNSFEQLLPFEECKTSKKVSDYCENYEFIQNKLQEEKVNCSGFYYYLTENSKLYEQNVSKCRENRKNYCLDFKDCHNYSPEKLLNDKKCIETKQYETERANFEKLSEKLTMCPPESRCVEDAFIYRSITFSDYRFISLIVLSIWGILLSLFFLYKFTPFGSFINNISLRKNIIRKNIHEEEFHELLESDSEDAPINFINREYRITYNHD
;
A
#
# COMPACT_ATOMS: atom_id res chain seq x y z
N LYS A 1 15.90 -2.81 -10.22
CA LYS A 1 14.75 -2.65 -9.28
C LYS A 1 15.28 -3.05 -7.90
N LEU A 2 15.40 -2.08 -7.00
CA LEU A 2 16.27 -2.10 -5.82
C LEU A 2 15.82 -3.07 -4.70
N ASN A 3 16.76 -3.82 -4.09
CA ASN A 3 16.53 -4.67 -2.90
C ASN A 3 16.48 -3.84 -1.60
N LEU A 4 15.65 -2.81 -1.56
CA LEU A 4 15.30 -2.12 -0.31
C LEU A 4 13.85 -2.42 0.11
N VAL A 5 13.27 -3.52 -0.41
CA VAL A 5 11.91 -3.94 -0.10
C VAL A 5 11.68 -4.17 1.40
N ASP A 6 12.75 -4.49 2.14
CA ASP A 6 12.70 -4.69 3.58
C ASP A 6 13.24 -3.49 4.38
N SER A 7 13.53 -2.36 3.71
CA SER A 7 14.05 -1.19 4.41
C SER A 7 12.93 -0.48 5.20
N PRO A 8 13.26 0.14 6.34
CA PRO A 8 12.27 0.90 7.12
C PRO A 8 11.60 2.02 6.33
N THR A 9 12.33 2.66 5.40
CA THR A 9 11.77 3.73 4.55
C THR A 9 10.73 3.17 3.59
N TYR A 10 11.02 2.04 2.94
CA TYR A 10 10.11 1.40 2.00
C TYR A 10 8.84 0.88 2.70
N ALA A 11 9.01 0.26 3.87
CA ALA A 11 7.90 -0.24 4.67
C ALA A 11 6.94 0.90 5.04
N PHE A 12 7.47 2.04 5.51
CA PHE A 12 6.67 3.20 5.86
C PHE A 12 6.00 3.86 4.65
N ASP A 13 6.71 4.04 3.53
CA ASP A 13 6.13 4.59 2.29
C ASP A 13 4.97 3.72 1.77
N LYS A 14 5.08 2.39 1.89
CA LYS A 14 4.00 1.47 1.57
C LYS A 14 2.80 1.66 2.52
N GLU A 15 3.07 1.79 3.81
CA GLU A 15 2.05 1.97 4.84
C GLU A 15 1.20 3.24 4.64
N LEU A 16 1.83 4.35 4.23
CA LEU A 16 1.15 5.60 3.89
C LEU A 16 0.13 5.42 2.75
N ASN A 17 0.30 4.38 1.93
CA ASN A 17 -0.58 4.06 0.80
C ASN A 17 -1.60 2.96 1.09
N ASN A 18 -1.62 2.39 2.30
CA ASN A 18 -2.58 1.35 2.67
C ASN A 18 -4.03 1.84 2.61
N VAL A 19 -4.94 0.89 2.38
CA VAL A 19 -6.39 1.14 2.41
C VAL A 19 -6.81 1.56 3.81
N ILE A 20 -7.78 2.46 3.88
CA ILE A 20 -8.36 2.93 5.15
C ILE A 20 -9.38 1.89 5.60
N GLU A 21 -9.12 1.22 6.73
CA GLU A 21 -10.08 0.30 7.37
C GLU A 21 -10.98 1.04 8.36
N ASN A 22 -10.39 1.85 9.23
CA ASN A 22 -11.05 2.71 10.20
C ASN A 22 -10.34 4.06 10.23
N CYS A 23 -11.09 5.16 10.37
CA CYS A 23 -10.53 6.51 10.37
C CYS A 23 -11.15 7.39 11.46
N PRO A 24 -10.60 7.36 12.69
CA PRO A 24 -11.11 8.15 13.81
C PRO A 24 -11.09 9.66 13.56
N LEU A 25 -10.19 10.13 12.69
CA LEU A 25 -10.00 11.54 12.40
C LEU A 25 -10.70 12.02 11.11
N CYS A 26 -11.39 11.16 10.36
CA CYS A 26 -12.01 11.54 9.09
C CYS A 26 -13.13 12.57 9.25
N LEU A 27 -13.81 12.60 10.40
CA LEU A 27 -14.83 13.61 10.70
C LEU A 27 -14.32 15.05 10.61
N TYR A 28 -13.01 15.27 10.81
CA TYR A 28 -12.42 16.61 10.72
C TYR A 28 -12.33 17.10 9.27
N CYS A 29 -12.21 16.19 8.31
CA CYS A 29 -12.31 16.51 6.89
C CYS A 29 -13.74 16.85 6.48
N ASP A 30 -14.75 16.21 7.09
CA ASP A 30 -16.16 16.43 6.77
C ASP A 30 -16.71 17.79 7.24
N LYS A 31 -16.05 18.39 8.24
CA LYS A 31 -16.43 19.72 8.75
C LYS A 31 -16.09 20.88 7.82
N HIS A 32 -15.28 20.65 6.78
CA HIS A 32 -14.80 21.70 5.90
C HIS A 32 -15.50 21.66 4.54
N ASN A 33 -16.27 22.70 4.23
CA ASN A 33 -17.07 22.78 2.99
C ASN A 33 -16.23 22.60 1.72
N TYR A 34 -14.96 22.99 1.76
CA TYR A 34 -14.05 22.86 0.63
C TYR A 34 -13.88 21.40 0.18
N PHE A 35 -13.76 20.46 1.13
CA PHE A 35 -13.67 19.04 0.82
C PHE A 35 -15.00 18.45 0.36
N ILE A 36 -16.14 18.99 0.83
CA ILE A 36 -17.47 18.53 0.39
C ILE A 36 -17.64 18.75 -1.12
N GLN A 37 -17.13 19.88 -1.63
CA GLN A 37 -17.27 20.24 -3.04
C GLN A 37 -16.22 19.56 -3.94
N ASN A 38 -15.15 19.01 -3.37
CA ASN A 38 -14.07 18.37 -4.12
C ASN A 38 -13.79 16.94 -3.61
N TYR A 39 -14.39 15.96 -4.28
CA TYR A 39 -14.26 14.54 -3.92
C TYR A 39 -12.81 14.05 -3.89
N GLY A 40 -11.97 14.48 -4.83
CA GLY A 40 -10.55 14.09 -4.88
C GLY A 40 -9.78 14.58 -3.66
N LEU A 41 -9.99 15.84 -3.28
CA LEU A 41 -9.39 16.42 -2.07
C LEU A 41 -9.96 15.83 -0.78
N LYS A 42 -11.25 15.46 -0.77
CA LYS A 42 -11.86 14.75 0.36
C LYS A 42 -11.21 13.39 0.60
N VAL A 43 -11.03 12.59 -0.46
CA VAL A 43 -10.33 11.30 -0.37
C VAL A 43 -8.89 11.51 0.08
N LEU A 44 -8.19 12.53 -0.44
CA LEU A 44 -6.84 12.86 0.02
C LEU A 44 -6.82 13.27 1.49
N CYS A 45 -7.78 14.07 1.96
CA CYS A 45 -7.92 14.46 3.36
C CYS A 45 -8.11 13.25 4.27
N TYR A 46 -8.99 12.32 3.90
CA TYR A 46 -9.20 11.08 4.65
C TYR A 46 -7.91 10.24 4.77
N ARG A 47 -7.17 10.06 3.68
CA ARG A 47 -5.89 9.34 3.73
C ARG A 47 -4.86 10.08 4.59
N PHE A 48 -4.83 11.41 4.48
CA PHE A 48 -3.95 12.27 5.26
C PHE A 48 -4.21 12.16 6.77
N VAL A 49 -5.45 12.35 7.22
CA VAL A 49 -5.78 12.27 8.66
C VAL A 49 -5.69 10.85 9.21
N ASN A 50 -5.94 9.83 8.37
CA ASN A 50 -5.68 8.44 8.74
C ASN A 50 -4.19 8.17 8.97
N ASN A 51 -3.31 8.68 8.10
CA ASN A 51 -1.88 8.53 8.28
C ASN A 51 -1.35 9.34 9.48
N LEU A 52 -1.93 10.52 9.77
CA LEU A 52 -1.67 11.24 11.02
C LEU A 52 -2.00 10.39 12.25
N TRP A 53 -3.16 9.72 12.22
CA TRP A 53 -3.58 8.84 13.32
C TRP A 53 -2.62 7.67 13.54
N LYS A 54 -2.11 7.06 12.46
CA LYS A 54 -1.07 6.01 12.56
C LYS A 54 0.19 6.53 13.23
N ILE A 55 0.72 7.67 12.76
CA ILE A 55 1.92 8.30 13.35
C ILE A 55 1.71 8.62 14.84
N TYR A 56 0.52 9.11 15.21
CA TYR A 56 0.19 9.38 16.60
C TYR A 56 0.29 8.13 17.49
N ASN A 57 -0.22 6.99 17.00
CA ASN A 57 -0.20 5.72 17.74
C ASN A 57 1.19 5.08 17.77
N ASP A 58 1.94 5.19 16.68
CA ASP A 58 3.30 4.64 16.56
C ASP A 58 4.38 5.58 17.12
N PHE A 59 3.96 6.66 17.79
CA PHE A 59 4.87 7.66 18.34
C PHE A 59 5.83 7.04 19.36
N THR A 60 7.13 7.17 19.10
CA THR A 60 8.19 6.56 19.93
C THR A 60 8.86 7.58 20.85
N LYS A 61 9.78 7.13 21.71
CA LYS A 61 10.68 8.04 22.45
C LYS A 61 11.79 8.65 21.58
N ASN A 62 12.01 8.11 20.37
CA ASN A 62 13.04 8.60 19.46
C ASN A 62 12.49 9.76 18.61
N GLN A 63 12.84 10.98 19.01
CA GLN A 63 12.37 12.19 18.35
C GLN A 63 12.81 12.29 16.87
N ASN A 64 13.98 11.75 16.51
CA ASN A 64 14.46 11.78 15.12
C ASN A 64 13.62 10.88 14.22
N ILE A 65 13.26 9.69 14.70
CA ILE A 65 12.34 8.80 13.99
C ILE A 65 10.98 9.47 13.83
N ASN A 66 10.42 10.03 14.91
CA ASN A 66 9.12 10.70 14.84
C ASN A 66 9.13 11.90 13.87
N ASN A 67 10.15 12.75 13.93
CA ASN A 67 10.33 13.89 13.01
C ASN A 67 10.45 13.40 11.56
N LYS A 68 11.16 12.28 11.32
CA LYS A 68 11.25 11.68 10.00
C LYS A 68 9.88 11.21 9.49
N ARG A 69 9.14 10.43 10.28
CA ARG A 69 7.81 9.95 9.90
C ARG A 69 6.87 11.10 9.57
N CYS A 70 6.95 12.19 10.34
CA CYS A 70 6.21 13.41 10.07
C CYS A 70 6.63 14.07 8.75
N ASN A 71 7.92 14.23 8.48
CA ASN A 71 8.40 14.81 7.22
C ASN A 71 8.05 13.93 6.01
N ASP A 72 8.13 12.61 6.15
CA ASP A 72 7.70 11.64 5.14
C ASP A 72 6.21 11.79 4.83
N LEU A 73 5.35 11.89 5.86
CA LEU A 73 3.92 12.15 5.68
C LEU A 73 3.66 13.49 4.99
N ILE A 74 4.34 14.56 5.40
CA ILE A 74 4.20 15.88 4.76
C ILE A 74 4.56 15.81 3.29
N TYR A 75 5.71 15.21 2.95
CA TYR A 75 6.12 15.05 1.57
C TYR A 75 5.09 14.22 0.79
N TRP A 76 4.69 13.07 1.33
CA TRP A 76 3.71 12.18 0.70
C TRP A 76 2.39 12.92 0.44
N TRP A 77 1.92 13.71 1.40
CA TRP A 77 0.70 14.50 1.26
C TRP A 77 0.85 15.56 0.17
N TYR A 78 1.94 16.33 0.17
CA TYR A 78 2.22 17.34 -0.85
C TYR A 78 2.37 16.74 -2.25
N ASP A 79 3.03 15.59 -2.38
CA ASP A 79 3.22 14.89 -3.64
C ASP A 79 1.86 14.42 -4.19
N ASN A 80 1.04 13.78 -3.35
CA ASN A 80 -0.32 13.37 -3.73
C ASN A 80 -1.23 14.58 -4.03
N LEU A 81 -1.10 15.68 -3.28
CA LEU A 81 -1.83 16.92 -3.54
C LEU A 81 -1.45 17.50 -4.90
N TYR A 82 -0.15 17.58 -5.20
CA TYR A 82 0.37 18.06 -6.46
C TYR A 82 -0.12 17.19 -7.64
N TYR A 83 -0.08 15.87 -7.53
CA TYR A 83 -0.59 14.97 -8.57
C TYR A 83 -2.11 15.05 -8.75
N THR A 84 -2.86 15.18 -7.65
CA THR A 84 -4.33 15.29 -7.68
C THR A 84 -4.76 16.61 -8.29
N TYR A 85 -4.06 17.71 -7.98
CA TYR A 85 -4.51 19.07 -8.31
C TYR A 85 -3.86 19.66 -9.58
N LYS A 86 -2.57 19.40 -9.85
CA LYS A 86 -1.90 19.88 -11.09
C LYS A 86 -2.58 19.35 -12.36
N LYS A 87 -3.18 18.16 -12.29
CA LYS A 87 -3.95 17.59 -13.40
C LYS A 87 -5.27 18.31 -13.69
N VAL A 88 -5.79 19.10 -12.74
CA VAL A 88 -7.17 19.59 -12.77
C VAL A 88 -7.23 21.10 -12.97
N HIS A 89 -6.51 21.96 -12.23
CA HIS A 89 -6.49 23.43 -12.45
C HIS A 89 -5.22 24.13 -11.89
N SER A 90 -4.84 25.28 -12.45
CA SER A 90 -3.58 26.00 -12.15
C SER A 90 -3.69 27.19 -11.20
N SER A 91 -4.75 27.32 -10.41
CA SER A 91 -4.83 28.41 -9.42
C SER A 91 -5.63 27.94 -8.22
N ASN A 92 -4.92 27.52 -7.16
CA ASN A 92 -5.17 27.84 -5.73
C ASN A 92 -4.44 26.89 -4.73
N LEU A 93 -3.23 26.40 -5.05
CA LEU A 93 -2.52 25.40 -4.22
C LEU A 93 -2.33 25.88 -2.76
N GLU A 94 -2.07 27.17 -2.57
CA GLU A 94 -1.91 27.79 -1.26
C GLU A 94 -3.19 27.70 -0.40
N GLU A 95 -4.36 28.03 -0.97
CA GLU A 95 -5.64 27.90 -0.26
C GLU A 95 -5.92 26.45 0.15
N ILE A 96 -5.60 25.50 -0.73
CA ILE A 96 -5.77 24.08 -0.41
C ILE A 96 -4.84 23.67 0.73
N VAL A 97 -3.56 24.04 0.65
CA VAL A 97 -2.60 23.79 1.73
C VAL A 97 -3.09 24.38 3.05
N ASN A 98 -3.64 25.60 3.03
CA ASN A 98 -4.20 26.24 4.22
C ASN A 98 -5.44 25.49 4.74
N THR A 99 -6.31 24.98 3.86
CA THR A 99 -7.47 24.15 4.24
C THR A 99 -7.03 22.88 4.98
N PHE A 100 -5.98 22.20 4.51
CA PHE A 100 -5.42 21.04 5.21
C PHE A 100 -4.78 21.42 6.55
N LYS A 101 -4.09 22.57 6.63
CA LYS A 101 -3.54 23.08 7.90
C LYS A 101 -4.64 23.36 8.93
N GLU A 102 -5.78 23.89 8.51
CA GLU A 102 -6.93 24.12 9.39
C GLU A 102 -7.51 22.79 9.91
N VAL A 103 -7.64 21.78 9.06
CA VAL A 103 -8.03 20.42 9.51
C VAL A 103 -7.05 19.89 10.55
N TRP A 104 -5.75 19.97 10.28
CA TRP A 104 -4.73 19.56 11.23
C TRP A 104 -4.83 20.32 12.56
N LYS A 105 -4.99 21.65 12.51
CA LYS A 105 -5.11 22.51 13.69
C LYS A 105 -6.33 22.12 14.54
N ASN A 106 -7.48 21.90 13.90
CA ASN A 106 -8.70 21.46 14.59
C ASN A 106 -8.54 20.09 15.29
N ILE A 107 -7.74 19.18 14.70
CA ILE A 107 -7.39 17.91 15.34
C ILE A 107 -6.47 18.16 16.53
N ALA A 108 -5.43 18.98 16.35
CA ALA A 108 -4.43 19.27 17.38
C ALA A 108 -4.98 20.04 18.59
N GLU A 109 -6.03 20.83 18.40
CA GLU A 109 -6.76 21.54 19.48
C GLU A 109 -7.75 20.65 20.24
N SER A 110 -7.98 19.41 19.77
CA SER A 110 -8.79 18.43 20.49
C SER A 110 -8.10 17.99 21.77
N SER A 111 -8.78 18.12 22.92
CA SER A 111 -8.23 17.79 24.24
C SER A 111 -7.80 16.31 24.43
N VAL A 112 -8.20 15.43 23.51
CA VAL A 112 -7.86 14.00 23.52
C VAL A 112 -6.48 13.73 22.90
N ILE A 113 -5.95 14.64 22.09
CA ILE A 113 -4.79 14.35 21.23
C ILE A 113 -3.67 15.36 21.46
N SER A 114 -2.46 14.86 21.71
CA SER A 114 -1.27 15.72 21.84
C SER A 114 -0.79 16.19 20.47
N ALA A 115 -0.76 17.52 20.27
CA ALA A 115 -0.25 18.14 19.05
C ALA A 115 1.18 17.72 18.71
N ASP A 116 2.07 17.57 19.70
CA ASP A 116 3.46 17.16 19.50
C ASP A 116 3.58 15.77 18.86
N LYS A 117 2.61 14.89 19.14
CA LYS A 117 2.50 13.56 18.52
C LYS A 117 1.86 13.58 17.13
N LEU A 118 1.28 14.71 16.73
CA LEU A 118 0.66 14.93 15.42
C LEU A 118 1.52 15.81 14.52
N CYS A 119 2.84 15.63 14.54
CA CYS A 119 3.72 16.32 13.60
C CYS A 119 3.70 17.85 13.67
N LYS A 120 3.42 18.42 14.86
CA LYS A 120 3.34 19.87 15.09
C LYS A 120 4.48 20.65 14.45
N ASN A 121 5.72 20.27 14.72
CA ASN A 121 6.88 20.97 14.18
C ASN A 121 6.88 21.01 12.64
N SER A 122 6.56 19.89 11.99
CA SER A 122 6.50 19.81 10.52
C SER A 122 5.37 20.65 9.92
N PHE A 123 4.26 20.85 10.65
CA PHE A 123 3.15 21.71 10.21
C PHE A 123 3.38 23.20 10.47
N GLU A 124 3.90 23.55 11.64
CA GLU A 124 4.22 24.93 12.00
C GLU A 124 5.37 25.48 11.15
N GLN A 125 6.31 24.62 10.74
CA GLN A 125 7.46 24.96 9.88
C GLN A 125 7.35 24.28 8.50
N LEU A 126 6.15 24.28 7.91
CA LEU A 126 5.90 23.62 6.64
C LEU A 126 6.81 24.16 5.53
N LEU A 127 7.71 23.32 5.02
CA LEU A 127 8.67 23.69 3.99
C LEU A 127 8.03 23.74 2.59
N PRO A 128 8.64 24.47 1.63
CA PRO A 128 8.28 24.38 0.23
C PRO A 128 8.41 22.95 -0.32
N PHE A 129 7.65 22.61 -1.36
CA PHE A 129 7.62 21.24 -1.90
C PHE A 129 8.99 20.66 -2.24
N GLU A 130 9.84 21.41 -2.94
CA GLU A 130 11.17 20.94 -3.32
C GLU A 130 12.10 20.76 -2.11
N GLU A 131 11.90 21.51 -1.03
CA GLU A 131 12.61 21.33 0.23
C GLU A 131 12.11 20.10 0.98
N CYS A 132 10.79 19.86 1.05
CA CYS A 132 10.21 18.62 1.58
C CYS A 132 10.76 17.39 0.85
N LYS A 133 10.81 17.45 -0.49
CA LYS A 133 11.35 16.39 -1.34
C LYS A 133 12.83 16.12 -1.06
N THR A 134 13.62 17.18 -0.90
CA THR A 134 15.03 17.07 -0.55
C THR A 134 15.21 16.50 0.86
N SER A 135 14.41 16.97 1.83
CA SER A 135 14.45 16.50 3.22
C SER A 135 14.11 15.02 3.32
N LYS A 136 13.07 14.56 2.60
CA LYS A 136 12.75 13.14 2.50
C LYS A 136 13.93 12.34 1.95
N LYS A 137 14.48 12.72 0.79
CA LYS A 137 15.61 11.99 0.19
C LYS A 137 16.82 11.88 1.13
N VAL A 138 17.18 12.99 1.79
CA VAL A 138 18.31 13.03 2.73
C VAL A 138 18.05 12.13 3.94
N SER A 139 16.86 12.22 4.54
CA SER A 139 16.53 11.41 5.72
C SER A 139 16.32 9.94 5.40
N ASP A 140 15.75 9.61 4.24
CA ASP A 140 15.67 8.23 3.73
C ASP A 140 17.05 7.65 3.50
N TYR A 141 17.99 8.44 2.98
CA TYR A 141 19.38 8.02 2.85
C TYR A 141 20.01 7.71 4.21
N CYS A 142 19.84 8.58 5.21
CA CYS A 142 20.35 8.35 6.55
C CYS A 142 19.84 7.03 7.16
N GLU A 143 18.52 6.83 7.15
CA GLU A 143 17.89 5.63 7.72
C GLU A 143 18.28 4.35 6.93
N ASN A 144 18.30 4.43 5.60
CA ASN A 144 18.68 3.29 4.77
C ASN A 144 20.17 2.95 4.89
N TYR A 145 21.04 3.94 5.08
CA TYR A 145 22.47 3.67 5.27
C TYR A 145 22.71 2.84 6.53
N GLU A 146 22.10 3.20 7.66
CA GLU A 146 22.20 2.42 8.91
C GLU A 146 21.60 1.02 8.74
N PHE A 147 20.44 0.92 8.07
CA PHE A 147 19.84 -0.37 7.73
C PHE A 147 20.78 -1.25 6.90
N ILE A 148 21.37 -0.70 5.85
CA ILE A 148 22.31 -1.42 4.97
C ILE A 148 23.55 -1.83 5.76
N GLN A 149 24.12 -0.92 6.55
CA GLN A 149 25.30 -1.19 7.37
C GLN A 149 25.06 -2.39 8.30
N ASN A 150 23.91 -2.44 8.96
CA ASN A 150 23.52 -3.54 9.83
C ASN A 150 23.31 -4.83 9.03
N LYS A 151 22.60 -4.76 7.90
CA LYS A 151 22.34 -5.91 7.03
C LYS A 151 23.61 -6.54 6.46
N LEU A 152 24.61 -5.72 6.13
CA LEU A 152 25.90 -6.20 5.63
C LEU A 152 26.68 -7.01 6.68
N GLN A 153 26.36 -6.91 7.97
CA GLN A 153 26.95 -7.77 9.00
C GLN A 153 26.38 -9.20 8.98
N GLU A 154 25.21 -9.43 8.39
CA GLU A 154 24.57 -10.75 8.35
C GLU A 154 25.22 -11.67 7.31
N GLU A 155 25.57 -12.91 7.69
CA GLU A 155 26.31 -13.84 6.83
C GLU A 155 25.66 -14.11 5.46
N LYS A 156 24.33 -14.26 5.42
CA LYS A 156 23.58 -14.68 4.22
C LYS A 156 23.14 -13.53 3.31
N VAL A 157 23.49 -12.29 3.65
CA VAL A 157 23.09 -11.11 2.87
C VAL A 157 24.15 -10.77 1.83
N ASN A 158 23.73 -10.60 0.57
CA ASN A 158 24.57 -10.08 -0.50
C ASN A 158 24.42 -8.55 -0.63
N CYS A 159 25.42 -7.90 -1.23
CA CYS A 159 25.40 -6.46 -1.43
C CYS A 159 24.76 -6.04 -2.77
N SER A 160 24.27 -6.95 -3.62
CA SER A 160 23.84 -6.62 -4.99
C SER A 160 22.86 -5.46 -5.07
N GLY A 161 21.79 -5.46 -4.28
CA GLY A 161 20.84 -4.35 -4.28
C GLY A 161 21.31 -3.10 -3.53
N PHE A 162 22.13 -3.29 -2.50
CA PHE A 162 22.69 -2.17 -1.72
C PHE A 162 23.76 -1.42 -2.52
N TYR A 163 24.55 -2.12 -3.32
CA TYR A 163 25.58 -1.56 -4.20
C TYR A 163 24.97 -0.53 -5.15
N TYR A 164 23.88 -0.87 -5.84
CA TYR A 164 23.18 0.08 -6.71
C TYR A 164 22.63 1.28 -5.93
N TYR A 165 21.97 1.03 -4.79
CA TYR A 165 21.43 2.11 -3.97
C TYR A 165 22.51 3.09 -3.52
N LEU A 166 23.62 2.59 -2.98
CA LEU A 166 24.75 3.38 -2.51
C LEU A 166 25.37 4.18 -3.66
N THR A 167 25.57 3.54 -4.83
CA THR A 167 26.13 4.18 -6.03
C THR A 167 25.23 5.28 -6.56
N GLU A 168 23.91 5.04 -6.66
CA GLU A 168 22.93 6.03 -7.13
C GLU A 168 22.82 7.24 -6.18
N ASN A 169 23.04 7.03 -4.89
CA ASN A 169 22.95 8.07 -3.87
C ASN A 169 24.30 8.76 -3.57
N SER A 170 25.41 8.41 -4.23
CA SER A 170 26.69 9.09 -4.02
C SER A 170 26.62 10.60 -4.25
N LYS A 171 25.97 11.02 -5.34
CA LYS A 171 25.78 12.43 -5.63
C LYS A 171 24.89 13.13 -4.60
N LEU A 172 23.82 12.47 -4.15
CA LEU A 172 22.95 12.99 -3.09
C LEU A 172 23.75 13.20 -1.80
N TYR A 173 24.61 12.23 -1.44
CA TYR A 173 25.46 12.34 -0.27
C TYR A 173 26.41 13.53 -0.37
N GLU A 174 27.19 13.64 -1.44
CA GLU A 174 28.17 14.71 -1.64
C GLU A 174 27.54 16.10 -1.66
N GLN A 175 26.37 16.23 -2.31
CA GLN A 175 25.74 17.53 -2.54
C GLN A 175 24.91 18.00 -1.35
N ASN A 176 24.26 17.07 -0.62
CA ASN A 176 23.25 17.39 0.39
C ASN A 176 23.60 16.82 1.77
N VAL A 177 23.83 15.52 1.91
CA VAL A 177 23.93 14.83 3.21
C VAL A 177 25.21 15.22 3.96
N SER A 178 26.36 15.22 3.28
CA SER A 178 27.67 15.58 3.85
C SER A 178 27.67 16.97 4.48
N LYS A 179 26.86 17.88 3.93
CA LYS A 179 26.75 19.28 4.35
C LYS A 179 25.79 19.51 5.51
N CYS A 180 25.08 18.48 5.99
CA CYS A 180 24.12 18.63 7.09
C CYS A 180 24.76 19.08 8.41
N ARG A 181 26.09 18.93 8.57
CA ARG A 181 26.83 19.47 9.72
C ARG A 181 27.15 20.96 9.59
N GLU A 182 27.55 21.38 8.40
CA GLU A 182 28.09 22.72 8.13
C GLU A 182 26.98 23.75 7.87
N ASN A 183 25.96 23.33 7.14
CA ASN A 183 24.80 24.14 6.85
C ASN A 183 23.61 23.44 7.49
N ARG A 184 23.13 23.98 8.62
CA ARG A 184 21.81 23.63 9.19
C ARG A 184 20.69 24.10 8.26
N LYS A 185 20.72 23.67 7.00
CA LYS A 185 19.61 23.89 6.07
C LYS A 185 18.41 23.15 6.61
N ASN A 186 17.24 23.72 6.39
CA ASN A 186 15.98 23.27 6.97
C ASN A 186 15.62 21.81 6.59
N TYR A 187 16.26 21.25 5.56
CA TYR A 187 16.00 19.87 5.11
C TYR A 187 16.78 18.79 5.86
N CYS A 188 17.81 19.13 6.65
CA CYS A 188 18.60 18.14 7.39
C CYS A 188 17.93 17.83 8.72
N LEU A 189 17.44 16.59 8.87
CA LEU A 189 17.03 16.06 10.16
C LEU A 189 18.26 15.72 11.01
N ASP A 190 18.12 15.79 12.34
CA ASP A 190 19.21 15.57 13.30
C ASP A 190 19.54 14.07 13.48
N PHE A 191 19.83 13.38 12.38
CA PHE A 191 20.40 12.04 12.43
C PHE A 191 21.85 12.15 12.86
N LYS A 192 22.12 11.69 14.08
CA LYS A 192 23.48 11.62 14.62
C LYS A 192 24.38 10.90 13.61
N ASP A 193 25.52 11.52 13.29
CA ASP A 193 26.54 10.99 12.39
C ASP A 193 26.16 10.81 10.91
N CYS A 194 24.94 11.14 10.46
CA CYS A 194 24.55 10.91 9.07
C CYS A 194 25.42 11.68 8.04
N HIS A 195 25.92 12.85 8.41
CA HIS A 195 26.88 13.61 7.59
C HIS A 195 28.20 12.84 7.31
N ASN A 196 28.50 11.79 8.08
CA ASN A 196 29.66 10.90 7.90
C ASN A 196 29.33 9.61 7.16
N TYR A 197 28.08 9.39 6.75
CA TYR A 197 27.61 8.18 6.09
C TYR A 197 28.00 8.18 4.61
N SER A 198 29.31 8.24 4.33
CA SER A 198 29.80 8.15 2.95
C SER A 198 29.46 6.79 2.35
N PRO A 199 28.84 6.73 1.15
CA PRO A 199 28.57 5.48 0.46
C PRO A 199 29.85 4.68 0.23
N GLU A 200 30.98 5.34 -0.02
CA GLU A 200 32.28 4.69 -0.23
C GLU A 200 32.67 3.76 0.93
N LYS A 201 32.32 4.11 2.16
CA LYS A 201 32.62 3.28 3.34
C LYS A 201 31.95 1.90 3.24
N LEU A 202 30.70 1.84 2.80
CA LEU A 202 29.97 0.57 2.64
C LEU A 202 30.27 -0.08 1.30
N LEU A 203 30.55 0.70 0.24
CA LEU A 203 30.97 0.15 -1.06
C LEU A 203 32.31 -0.58 -0.98
N ASN A 204 33.17 -0.21 -0.03
CA ASN A 204 34.44 -0.88 0.27
C ASN A 204 34.27 -2.12 1.18
N ASP A 205 33.05 -2.47 1.59
CA ASP A 205 32.79 -3.76 2.24
C ASP A 205 33.10 -4.91 1.27
N LYS A 206 33.66 -6.01 1.79
CA LYS A 206 34.05 -7.18 0.99
C LYS A 206 32.91 -7.68 0.10
N LYS A 207 31.68 -7.75 0.61
CA LYS A 207 30.50 -8.23 -0.15
C LYS A 207 30.13 -7.29 -1.29
N CYS A 208 30.35 -5.99 -1.09
CA CYS A 208 30.11 -4.97 -2.11
C CYS A 208 31.22 -4.93 -3.16
N ILE A 209 32.47 -5.20 -2.78
CA ILE A 209 33.58 -5.37 -3.73
C ILE A 209 33.34 -6.58 -4.65
N GLU A 210 32.93 -7.73 -4.09
CA GLU A 210 32.57 -8.92 -4.87
C GLU A 210 31.42 -8.59 -5.84
N THR A 211 30.38 -7.91 -5.38
CA THR A 211 29.27 -7.43 -6.23
C THR A 211 29.77 -6.56 -7.38
N LYS A 212 30.64 -5.58 -7.09
CA LYS A 212 31.21 -4.69 -8.11
C LYS A 212 31.97 -5.45 -9.20
N GLN A 213 32.70 -6.51 -8.83
CA GLN A 213 33.41 -7.36 -9.79
C GLN A 213 32.41 -8.06 -10.72
N TYR A 214 31.38 -8.71 -10.17
CA TYR A 214 30.33 -9.35 -10.97
C TYR A 214 29.63 -8.36 -11.93
N GLU A 215 29.30 -7.16 -11.45
CA GLU A 215 28.69 -6.12 -12.28
C GLU A 215 29.62 -5.65 -13.41
N THR A 216 30.93 -5.54 -13.13
CA THR A 216 31.93 -5.15 -14.13
C THR A 216 32.09 -6.24 -15.20
N GLU A 217 32.16 -7.51 -14.79
CA GLU A 217 32.21 -8.64 -15.71
C GLU A 217 30.97 -8.69 -16.59
N ARG A 218 29.78 -8.57 -15.99
CA ARG A 218 28.51 -8.50 -16.71
C ARG A 218 28.49 -7.38 -17.75
N ALA A 219 28.88 -6.17 -17.37
CA ALA A 219 28.94 -5.03 -18.28
C ALA A 219 29.94 -5.26 -19.44
N ASN A 220 31.05 -5.94 -19.19
CA ASN A 220 32.01 -6.31 -20.23
C ASN A 220 31.44 -7.37 -21.19
N PHE A 221 30.72 -8.37 -20.68
CA PHE A 221 30.01 -9.34 -21.50
C PHE A 221 28.92 -8.68 -22.36
N GLU A 222 28.15 -7.75 -21.79
CA GLU A 222 27.13 -7.00 -22.54
C GLU A 222 27.76 -6.19 -23.68
N LYS A 223 28.85 -5.46 -23.42
CA LYS A 223 29.62 -4.74 -24.47
C LYS A 223 30.22 -5.67 -25.53
N LEU A 224 30.71 -6.84 -25.13
CA LEU A 224 31.23 -7.83 -26.07
C LEU A 224 30.12 -8.38 -26.95
N SER A 225 28.94 -8.66 -26.38
CA SER A 225 27.76 -9.14 -27.11
C SER A 225 27.24 -8.11 -28.12
N GLU A 226 27.25 -6.82 -27.76
CA GLU A 226 26.89 -5.72 -28.67
C GLU A 226 27.86 -5.65 -29.87
N LYS A 227 29.16 -5.86 -29.61
CA LYS A 227 30.21 -5.87 -30.63
C LYS A 227 30.19 -7.12 -31.54
N LEU A 228 29.63 -8.24 -31.06
CA LEU A 228 29.54 -9.51 -31.79
C LEU A 228 28.36 -9.57 -32.78
N THR A 229 27.60 -8.48 -32.96
CA THR A 229 26.52 -8.40 -33.96
C THR A 229 26.99 -8.39 -35.42
N MET A 230 28.30 -8.32 -35.69
CA MET A 230 28.84 -8.57 -37.04
C MET A 230 29.27 -10.03 -37.19
N CYS A 231 28.46 -10.80 -37.93
CA CYS A 231 28.76 -12.19 -38.25
C CYS A 231 29.99 -12.31 -39.17
N PRO A 232 30.87 -13.31 -38.94
CA PRO A 232 31.91 -13.70 -39.89
C PRO A 232 31.31 -14.12 -41.24
N PRO A 233 32.00 -13.87 -42.38
CA PRO A 233 31.49 -14.18 -43.72
C PRO A 233 31.17 -15.67 -43.97
N GLU A 234 31.68 -16.58 -43.14
CA GLU A 234 31.61 -18.03 -43.35
C GLU A 234 30.53 -18.74 -42.51
N SER A 235 29.84 -18.03 -41.61
CA SER A 235 28.78 -18.61 -40.76
C SER A 235 27.39 -18.13 -41.15
N ARG A 236 26.45 -19.05 -41.38
CA ARG A 236 25.02 -18.73 -41.51
C ARG A 236 24.47 -18.35 -40.15
N CYS A 237 24.27 -17.06 -39.92
CA CYS A 237 23.59 -16.58 -38.74
C CYS A 237 22.10 -16.90 -38.86
N VAL A 238 21.58 -17.60 -37.85
CA VAL A 238 20.15 -17.75 -37.66
C VAL A 238 19.68 -16.42 -37.09
N GLU A 239 18.77 -15.75 -37.79
CA GLU A 239 18.15 -14.50 -37.37
C GLU A 239 17.57 -14.65 -35.96
N ASP A 240 17.77 -13.69 -35.04
CA ASP A 240 17.21 -13.70 -33.67
C ASP A 240 15.69 -13.94 -33.65
N ALA A 241 15.02 -13.64 -34.77
CA ALA A 241 13.62 -13.97 -35.03
C ALA A 241 13.30 -15.48 -34.89
N PHE A 242 14.26 -16.38 -35.08
CA PHE A 242 14.07 -17.82 -34.92
C PHE A 242 14.11 -18.26 -33.44
N ILE A 243 14.98 -17.66 -32.63
CA ILE A 243 15.09 -17.97 -31.19
C ILE A 243 13.86 -17.40 -30.43
N TYR A 244 13.42 -16.20 -30.79
CA TYR A 244 12.21 -15.57 -30.26
C TYR A 244 10.89 -16.17 -30.79
N ARG A 245 10.91 -17.20 -31.65
CA ARG A 245 9.69 -17.98 -31.94
C ARG A 245 9.33 -18.95 -30.81
N SER A 246 10.23 -19.20 -29.86
CA SER A 246 9.90 -19.92 -28.62
C SER A 246 9.29 -18.95 -27.61
N ILE A 247 8.07 -19.23 -27.15
CA ILE A 247 7.38 -18.41 -26.14
C ILE A 247 8.06 -18.65 -24.79
N THR A 248 8.71 -17.63 -24.24
CA THR A 248 9.34 -17.68 -22.91
C THR A 248 8.54 -16.84 -21.90
N PHE A 249 8.76 -17.06 -20.60
CA PHE A 249 7.97 -16.43 -19.53
C PHE A 249 8.11 -14.90 -19.44
N SER A 250 9.14 -14.31 -20.06
CA SER A 250 9.35 -12.85 -20.09
C SER A 250 8.73 -12.15 -21.30
N ASP A 251 8.01 -12.89 -22.14
CA ASP A 251 7.40 -12.36 -23.36
C ASP A 251 6.03 -11.72 -23.08
N TYR A 252 5.79 -10.51 -23.59
CA TYR A 252 4.48 -9.84 -23.48
C TYR A 252 3.36 -10.64 -24.17
N ARG A 253 3.69 -11.49 -25.16
CA ARG A 253 2.74 -12.41 -25.80
C ARG A 253 2.22 -13.47 -24.81
N PHE A 254 3.02 -13.85 -23.81
CA PHE A 254 2.61 -14.76 -22.74
C PHE A 254 1.54 -14.12 -21.83
N ILE A 255 1.67 -12.82 -21.56
CA ILE A 255 0.65 -12.05 -20.81
C ILE A 255 -0.67 -12.04 -21.60
N SER A 256 -0.62 -11.79 -22.91
CA SER A 256 -1.82 -11.86 -23.77
C SER A 256 -2.47 -13.24 -23.76
N LEU A 257 -1.68 -14.32 -23.75
CA LEU A 257 -2.20 -15.70 -23.65
C LEU A 257 -2.86 -16.00 -22.30
N ILE A 258 -2.30 -15.51 -21.19
CA ILE A 258 -2.91 -15.63 -19.85
C ILE A 258 -4.25 -14.90 -19.82
N VAL A 259 -4.28 -13.65 -20.31
CA VAL A 259 -5.50 -12.84 -20.35
C VAL A 259 -6.55 -13.52 -21.20
N LEU A 260 -6.21 -13.98 -22.41
CA LEU A 260 -7.15 -14.70 -23.28
C LEU A 260 -7.63 -16.03 -22.66
N SER A 261 -6.78 -16.73 -21.92
CA SER A 261 -7.16 -17.96 -21.22
C SER A 261 -8.16 -17.67 -20.09
N ILE A 262 -7.92 -16.62 -19.29
CA ILE A 262 -8.84 -16.19 -18.23
C ILE A 262 -10.18 -15.76 -18.84
N TRP A 263 -10.15 -14.97 -19.93
CA TRP A 263 -11.36 -14.58 -20.65
C TRP A 263 -12.11 -15.78 -21.22
N GLY A 264 -11.41 -16.77 -21.78
CA GLY A 264 -12.01 -18.02 -22.25
C GLY A 264 -12.70 -18.78 -21.12
N ILE A 265 -12.05 -18.92 -19.96
CA ILE A 265 -12.62 -19.57 -18.79
C ILE A 265 -13.86 -18.83 -18.28
N LEU A 266 -13.81 -17.50 -18.18
CA LEU A 266 -14.95 -16.68 -17.74
C LEU A 266 -16.14 -16.81 -18.71
N LEU A 267 -15.89 -16.78 -20.01
CA LEU A 267 -16.92 -16.99 -21.02
C LEU A 267 -17.49 -18.40 -20.94
N SER A 268 -16.65 -19.43 -20.82
CA SER A 268 -17.12 -20.81 -20.64
C SER A 268 -17.96 -20.98 -19.37
N LEU A 269 -17.56 -20.38 -18.25
CA LEU A 269 -18.35 -20.40 -17.01
C LEU A 269 -19.67 -19.65 -17.15
N PHE A 270 -19.69 -18.52 -17.87
CA PHE A 270 -20.91 -17.78 -18.16
C PHE A 270 -21.87 -18.58 -19.06
N PHE A 271 -21.34 -19.25 -20.09
CA PHE A 271 -22.11 -20.16 -20.94
C PHE A 271 -22.64 -21.36 -20.12
N LEU A 272 -21.81 -22.00 -19.30
CA LEU A 272 -22.26 -23.09 -18.42
C LEU A 272 -23.29 -22.60 -17.40
N TYR A 273 -23.12 -21.42 -16.82
CA TYR A 273 -24.11 -20.82 -15.92
C TYR A 273 -25.46 -20.60 -16.61
N LYS A 274 -25.46 -20.15 -17.87
CA LYS A 274 -26.67 -19.88 -18.64
C LYS A 274 -27.37 -21.14 -19.18
N PHE A 275 -26.61 -22.18 -19.50
CA PHE A 275 -27.12 -23.39 -20.17
C PHE A 275 -27.20 -24.63 -19.26
N THR A 276 -26.63 -24.60 -18.05
CA THR A 276 -26.81 -25.66 -17.05
C THR A 276 -27.96 -25.26 -16.12
N PRO A 277 -28.91 -26.15 -15.78
CA PRO A 277 -30.09 -25.82 -14.96
C PRO A 277 -29.75 -25.64 -13.47
N PHE A 278 -28.59 -25.04 -13.14
CA PHE A 278 -28.16 -24.75 -11.77
C PHE A 278 -28.95 -23.61 -11.11
N GLY A 279 -29.74 -22.84 -11.86
CA GLY A 279 -30.64 -21.82 -11.29
C GLY A 279 -31.68 -22.41 -10.32
N SER A 280 -32.15 -23.64 -10.55
CA SER A 280 -33.04 -24.35 -9.64
C SER A 280 -32.29 -24.87 -8.39
N PHE A 281 -31.03 -25.28 -8.55
CA PHE A 281 -30.22 -25.86 -7.47
C PHE A 281 -29.82 -24.81 -6.42
N ILE A 282 -29.45 -23.59 -6.85
CA ILE A 282 -29.12 -22.50 -5.92
C ILE A 282 -30.36 -22.04 -5.15
N ASN A 283 -31.54 -22.01 -5.79
CA ASN A 283 -32.78 -21.70 -5.10
C ASN A 283 -33.12 -22.76 -4.03
N ASN A 284 -32.85 -24.04 -4.32
CA ASN A 284 -33.04 -25.15 -3.38
C ASN A 284 -32.07 -25.10 -2.18
N ILE A 285 -30.85 -24.58 -2.36
CA ILE A 285 -29.90 -24.34 -1.26
C ILE A 285 -30.40 -23.20 -0.35
N SER A 286 -30.95 -22.13 -0.92
CA SER A 286 -31.55 -21.03 -0.14
C SER A 286 -32.78 -21.48 0.64
N LEU A 287 -33.64 -22.31 0.03
CA LEU A 287 -34.81 -22.91 0.69
C LEU A 287 -34.39 -23.85 1.84
N ARG A 288 -33.31 -24.62 1.70
CA ARG A 288 -32.73 -25.41 2.81
C ARG A 288 -32.20 -24.55 3.96
N LYS A 289 -31.67 -23.34 3.70
CA LYS A 289 -31.28 -22.40 4.77
C LYS A 289 -32.47 -21.85 5.57
N ASN A 290 -33.64 -21.66 4.95
CA ASN A 290 -34.85 -21.24 5.65
C ASN A 290 -35.43 -22.33 6.57
N ILE A 291 -35.22 -23.62 6.25
CA ILE A 291 -35.61 -24.74 7.13
C ILE A 291 -34.69 -24.80 8.37
N ILE A 292 -33.37 -24.58 8.20
CA ILE A 292 -32.42 -24.55 9.32
C ILE A 292 -32.67 -23.35 10.25
N ARG A 293 -33.09 -22.19 9.71
CA ARG A 293 -33.37 -20.98 10.51
C ARG A 293 -34.68 -21.06 11.30
N LYS A 294 -35.66 -21.87 10.88
CA LYS A 294 -36.89 -22.12 11.65
C LYS A 294 -36.66 -23.06 12.84
N ASN A 295 -35.76 -24.02 12.70
CA ASN A 295 -35.48 -25.00 13.75
C ASN A 295 -34.56 -24.49 14.88
N ILE A 296 -34.07 -23.25 14.81
CA ILE A 296 -33.22 -22.62 15.85
C ILE A 296 -34.03 -21.63 16.71
N HIS A 297 -35.28 -21.35 16.35
CA HIS A 297 -36.15 -20.41 17.09
C HIS A 297 -37.17 -21.08 18.01
N GLU A 298 -37.10 -22.40 18.21
CA GLU A 298 -38.06 -23.16 19.02
C GLU A 298 -37.45 -23.75 20.31
N GLU A 299 -36.18 -23.42 20.63
CA GLU A 299 -35.44 -23.97 21.79
C GLU A 299 -34.97 -22.90 22.81
N GLU A 300 -35.57 -21.71 22.84
CA GLU A 300 -35.25 -20.70 23.87
C GLU A 300 -36.49 -19.95 24.35
N PHE A 301 -37.32 -20.63 25.15
CA PHE A 301 -38.21 -20.01 26.15
C PHE A 301 -38.30 -20.94 27.36
N HIS A 302 -37.32 -20.83 28.26
CA HIS A 302 -37.49 -21.23 29.65
C HIS A 302 -38.14 -20.05 30.39
N GLU A 303 -39.40 -20.20 30.81
CA GLU A 303 -39.86 -19.57 32.05
C GLU A 303 -40.80 -20.53 32.78
N LEU A 304 -40.24 -21.14 33.82
CA LEU A 304 -40.93 -21.88 34.86
C LEU A 304 -41.67 -20.87 35.75
N LEU A 305 -43.00 -20.89 35.73
CA LEU A 305 -43.82 -20.51 36.87
C LEU A 305 -44.95 -21.53 37.05
N GLU A 306 -44.80 -22.24 38.17
CA GLU A 306 -45.76 -22.83 39.11
C GLU A 306 -47.22 -23.12 38.73
N SER A 307 -47.69 -24.15 39.42
CA SER A 307 -48.99 -24.80 39.31
C SER A 307 -50.16 -23.89 39.64
N ASP A 308 -51.31 -24.15 39.03
CA ASP A 308 -52.39 -24.85 39.73
C ASP A 308 -53.55 -25.20 38.78
N SER A 309 -54.19 -26.30 39.12
CA SER A 309 -55.36 -26.95 38.54
C SER A 309 -56.58 -26.04 38.40
N GLU A 310 -57.36 -26.20 37.33
CA GLU A 310 -58.77 -26.62 37.44
C GLU A 310 -59.44 -26.93 36.08
N ASP A 311 -60.37 -27.88 36.17
CA ASP A 311 -61.22 -28.52 35.16
C ASP A 311 -62.00 -27.60 34.21
N ALA A 312 -62.15 -28.05 32.95
CA ALA A 312 -63.41 -28.58 32.42
C ALA A 312 -63.37 -28.76 30.88
N PRO A 313 -63.82 -29.91 30.32
CA PRO A 313 -63.85 -30.14 28.87
C PRO A 313 -65.27 -29.96 28.30
N ILE A 314 -65.43 -29.22 27.20
CA ILE A 314 -66.70 -29.22 26.43
C ILE A 314 -66.44 -29.24 24.91
N ASN A 315 -66.36 -30.47 24.40
CA ASN A 315 -67.08 -31.08 23.28
C ASN A 315 -67.47 -30.30 21.98
N PHE A 316 -67.02 -30.91 20.88
CA PHE A 316 -67.72 -31.30 19.62
C PHE A 316 -68.37 -30.24 18.70
N ILE A 317 -67.97 -30.25 17.43
CA ILE A 317 -68.71 -30.95 16.34
C ILE A 317 -67.79 -31.14 15.12
N ASN A 318 -67.63 -32.40 14.74
CA ASN A 318 -67.07 -32.87 13.46
C ASN A 318 -67.98 -32.48 12.29
N ARG A 319 -67.40 -31.95 11.20
CA ARG A 319 -67.97 -32.11 9.86
C ARG A 319 -66.95 -32.72 8.92
N GLU A 320 -67.16 -34.02 8.73
CA GLU A 320 -66.53 -34.92 7.78
C GLU A 320 -67.08 -34.60 6.37
N TYR A 321 -66.21 -34.23 5.43
CA TYR A 321 -66.57 -34.16 4.00
C TYR A 321 -66.08 -35.42 3.30
N ARG A 322 -67.03 -36.17 2.74
CA ARG A 322 -66.82 -37.42 2.00
C ARG A 322 -66.19 -37.14 0.64
N ILE A 323 -65.15 -37.91 0.34
CA ILE A 323 -64.50 -38.02 -0.97
C ILE A 323 -65.30 -39.01 -1.81
N THR A 324 -65.59 -38.68 -3.07
CA THR A 324 -65.92 -39.67 -4.11
C THR A 324 -65.06 -39.38 -5.33
N TYR A 325 -64.14 -40.31 -5.61
CA TYR A 325 -63.50 -40.49 -6.90
C TYR A 325 -64.49 -41.17 -7.85
N ASN A 326 -64.44 -40.83 -9.14
CA ASN A 326 -64.65 -41.82 -10.19
C ASN A 326 -63.77 -41.50 -11.40
N HIS A 327 -63.02 -42.51 -11.80
CA HIS A 327 -62.37 -42.66 -13.10
C HIS A 327 -63.43 -42.95 -14.17
N ASP A 328 -63.34 -42.28 -15.31
CA ASP A 328 -62.94 -42.89 -16.59
C ASP A 328 -62.51 -41.78 -17.58
#